data_AF-A0AAV4B2I5-F1
#
_entry.id   AF-A0AAV4B2I5-F1
#
_cell.length_a   1.000
_cell.length_b   1.000
_cell.length_c   1.000
_cell.angle_alpha   90.00
_cell.angle_beta   90.00
_cell.angle_gamma   90.00
#
_symmetry.space_group_name_H-M   'P 1'
#
loop_
_entity.id
_entity.type
_entity.pdbx_description
1 polymer ?
#
loop_
_entity_poly.entity_id
_entity_poly.type
_entity_poly.pdbx_seq_one_letter_code
_entity_poly.pdbx_strand_id
1 'polypeptide(L)'
;MRISWTEKKSNELILKEANLERSLIKTIRQRQLQFLGDICRHKGLEHLAITGKIEGKCSRGRQRITFIENLKSWAIGKGSNHKFIRLTENRYEWMNMIANVCSRQDNNWILEEEDDDETRSYVVSSQVLQDTEKRQVTRPARSDLHMANLRYSINTAESPSGLMLH
;
A
#
# COMPACT_ATOMS: atom_id res chain seq x y z
N MET A 1 25.60 -17.21 -1.88
CA MET A 1 24.39 -17.93 -1.46
C MET A 1 23.87 -18.71 -2.67
N ARG A 2 23.86 -20.05 -2.60
CA ARG A 2 23.31 -20.92 -3.66
C ARG A 2 22.05 -21.57 -3.08
N ILE A 3 20.89 -21.24 -3.63
CA ILE A 3 19.60 -21.76 -3.16
C ILE A 3 19.13 -22.79 -4.18
N SER A 4 18.77 -23.98 -3.71
CA SER A 4 18.21 -25.01 -4.60
C SER A 4 16.75 -24.69 -4.90
N TRP A 5 16.33 -24.88 -6.15
CA TRP A 5 14.93 -24.71 -6.54
C TRP A 5 14.00 -25.72 -5.83
N THR A 6 14.52 -26.87 -5.40
CA THR A 6 13.78 -27.89 -4.65
C THR A 6 13.40 -27.43 -3.24
N GLU A 7 14.12 -26.45 -2.70
CA GLU A 7 13.97 -25.96 -1.33
C GLU A 7 12.73 -25.07 -1.16
N LYS A 8 12.14 -24.57 -2.27
CA LYS A 8 10.91 -23.74 -2.32
C LYS A 8 10.85 -22.63 -1.26
N LYS A 9 11.98 -21.98 -0.98
CA LYS A 9 12.04 -20.86 -0.01
C LYS A 9 11.29 -19.63 -0.54
N SER A 10 10.56 -18.97 0.36
CA SER A 10 9.87 -17.71 0.04
C SER A 10 10.88 -16.58 -0.25
N ASN A 11 10.57 -15.74 -1.24
CA ASN A 11 11.37 -14.56 -1.59
C ASN A 11 11.60 -13.64 -0.39
N GLU A 12 10.64 -13.55 0.51
CA GLU A 12 10.75 -12.70 1.71
C GLU A 12 11.79 -13.23 2.69
N LEU A 13 11.86 -14.57 2.86
CA LEU A 13 12.86 -15.20 3.70
C LEU A 13 14.25 -15.02 3.10
N ILE A 14 14.39 -15.20 1.78
CA ILE A 14 15.65 -15.02 1.08
C ILE A 14 16.15 -13.58 1.21
N LEU A 15 15.26 -12.59 1.08
CA LEU A 15 15.63 -11.17 1.24
C LEU A 15 16.05 -10.85 2.68
N LYS A 16 15.36 -11.41 3.68
CA LYS A 16 15.75 -11.26 5.10
C LYS A 16 17.10 -11.91 5.39
N GLU A 17 17.33 -13.13 4.91
CA GLU A 17 18.59 -13.87 5.10
C GLU A 17 19.77 -13.16 4.42
N ALA A 18 19.55 -12.58 3.24
CA ALA A 18 20.55 -11.79 2.54
C ALA A 18 20.70 -10.35 3.05
N ASN A 19 19.85 -9.92 4.00
CA ASN A 19 19.75 -8.53 4.48
C ASN A 19 19.61 -7.51 3.32
N LEU A 20 18.75 -7.82 2.35
CA LEU A 20 18.50 -6.99 1.17
C LEU A 20 17.10 -6.38 1.18
N GLU A 21 17.01 -5.12 0.79
CA GLU A 21 15.74 -4.46 0.51
C GLU A 21 15.18 -4.84 -0.88
N ARG A 22 13.87 -4.71 -1.09
CA ARG A 22 13.25 -4.85 -2.42
C ARG A 22 13.62 -3.67 -3.32
N SER A 23 14.85 -3.66 -3.84
CA SER A 23 15.38 -2.58 -4.69
C SER A 23 14.92 -2.68 -6.15
N LEU A 24 14.69 -3.90 -6.66
CA LEU A 24 14.41 -4.13 -8.08
C LEU A 24 13.14 -3.42 -8.57
N ILE A 25 12.05 -3.54 -7.81
CA ILE A 25 10.76 -2.94 -8.18
C ILE A 25 10.84 -1.40 -8.21
N LYS A 26 11.57 -0.80 -7.27
CA LYS A 26 11.87 0.64 -7.25
C LYS A 26 12.62 1.06 -8.52
N THR A 27 13.66 0.31 -8.89
CA THR A 27 14.41 0.58 -10.12
C THR A 27 13.55 0.44 -11.38
N ILE A 28 12.70 -0.58 -11.46
CA ILE A 28 11.80 -0.79 -12.60
C ILE A 28 10.82 0.37 -12.73
N ARG A 29 10.12 0.74 -11.64
CA ARG A 29 9.17 1.86 -11.63
C ARG A 29 9.83 3.17 -12.02
N GLN A 30 11.00 3.46 -11.46
CA GLN A 30 11.77 4.66 -11.79
C GLN A 30 12.08 4.72 -13.28
N ARG A 31 12.60 3.64 -13.87
CA ARG A 31 12.94 3.58 -15.30
C ARG A 31 11.71 3.73 -16.19
N GLN A 32 10.60 3.07 -15.85
CA GLN A 32 9.35 3.17 -16.61
C GLN A 32 8.79 4.59 -16.61
N LEU A 33 8.82 5.29 -15.47
CA LEU A 33 8.36 6.68 -15.38
C LEU A 33 9.33 7.65 -16.07
N GLN A 34 10.64 7.44 -15.96
CA GLN A 34 11.61 8.24 -16.70
C GLN A 34 11.38 8.13 -18.21
N PHE A 35 11.26 6.90 -18.71
CA PHE A 35 10.96 6.60 -20.10
C PHE A 35 9.68 7.28 -20.58
N LEU A 36 8.57 7.15 -19.84
CA LEU A 36 7.32 7.83 -20.18
C LEU A 36 7.50 9.35 -20.27
N GLY A 37 8.16 9.94 -19.26
CA GLY A 37 8.40 11.38 -19.24
C GLY A 37 9.19 11.85 -20.45
N ASP A 38 10.23 11.11 -20.84
CA ASP A 38 11.07 11.47 -21.98
C ASP A 38 10.30 11.37 -23.30
N ILE A 39 9.52 10.32 -23.49
CA ILE A 39 8.65 10.17 -24.67
C ILE A 39 7.64 11.31 -24.77
N CYS A 40 6.94 11.61 -23.69
CA CYS A 40 5.89 12.63 -23.69
C CYS A 40 6.45 14.04 -23.99
N ARG A 41 7.70 14.32 -23.59
CA ARG A 41 8.36 15.59 -23.90
C ARG A 41 8.95 15.64 -25.30
N HIS A 42 9.47 14.52 -25.81
CA HIS A 42 10.02 14.43 -27.16
C HIS A 42 8.93 14.50 -28.24
N LYS A 43 7.71 14.02 -27.94
CA LYS A 43 6.54 14.04 -28.84
C LYS A 43 6.78 13.35 -30.20
N GLY A 44 7.60 12.30 -30.21
CA GLY A 44 7.88 11.47 -31.37
C GLY A 44 6.80 10.42 -31.69
N LEU A 45 7.16 9.42 -32.49
CA LEU A 45 6.25 8.33 -32.88
C LEU A 45 5.80 7.50 -31.67
N GLU A 46 6.71 7.26 -30.71
CA GLU A 46 6.43 6.51 -29.48
C GLU A 46 5.32 7.17 -28.66
N HIS A 47 5.30 8.50 -28.63
CA HIS A 47 4.26 9.27 -27.93
C HIS A 47 2.88 9.07 -28.59
N LEU A 48 2.82 9.08 -29.92
CA LEU A 48 1.57 8.82 -30.65
C LEU A 48 1.09 7.39 -30.44
N ALA A 49 2.01 6.42 -30.46
CA ALA A 49 1.73 5.01 -30.22
C ALA A 49 1.16 4.77 -28.82
N ILE A 50 1.84 5.29 -27.80
CA ILE A 50 1.46 5.08 -26.40
C ILE A 50 0.15 5.83 -26.06
N THR A 51 -0.10 6.99 -26.66
CA THR A 51 -1.35 7.75 -26.46
C THR A 51 -2.53 7.18 -27.27
N GLY A 52 -2.29 6.25 -28.20
CA GLY A 52 -3.32 5.70 -29.08
C GLY A 52 -3.84 6.69 -30.13
N LYS A 53 -3.03 7.67 -30.52
CA LYS A 53 -3.36 8.67 -31.55
C LYS A 53 -2.99 8.22 -32.98
N ILE A 54 -2.50 7.00 -33.13
CA ILE A 54 -2.23 6.40 -34.44
C ILE A 54 -3.55 6.03 -35.10
N GLU A 55 -3.72 6.41 -36.35
CA GLU A 55 -4.90 6.07 -37.14
C GLU A 55 -4.96 4.57 -37.41
N GLY A 56 -6.11 3.95 -37.11
CA GLY A 56 -6.32 2.52 -37.31
C GLY A 56 -7.56 2.01 -36.58
N LYS A 57 -8.14 0.90 -37.06
CA LYS A 57 -9.24 0.23 -36.36
C LYS A 57 -8.66 -0.66 -35.26
N CYS A 58 -8.98 -0.36 -34.01
CA CYS A 58 -8.76 -1.31 -32.91
C CYS A 58 -9.73 -2.50 -33.05
N SER A 59 -9.25 -3.70 -32.72
CA SER A 59 -10.10 -4.90 -32.65
C SER A 59 -11.24 -4.69 -31.64
N ARG A 60 -12.44 -5.18 -31.95
CA ARG A 60 -13.59 -5.15 -31.03
C ARG A 60 -13.35 -6.13 -29.86
N GLY A 61 -13.64 -5.73 -28.62
CA GLY A 61 -13.47 -6.56 -27.41
C GLY A 61 -13.08 -5.76 -26.16
N ARG A 62 -12.74 -6.45 -25.06
CA ARG A 62 -12.18 -5.83 -23.85
C ARG A 62 -10.87 -5.12 -24.21
N GLN A 63 -10.79 -3.81 -23.96
CA GLN A 63 -9.57 -3.06 -24.19
C GLN A 63 -8.47 -3.60 -23.26
N ARG A 64 -7.27 -3.81 -23.82
CA ARG A 64 -6.10 -4.18 -23.03
C ARG A 64 -5.73 -3.00 -22.12
N ILE A 65 -5.25 -3.31 -20.91
CA ILE A 65 -4.64 -2.30 -20.04
C ILE A 65 -3.47 -1.69 -20.81
N THR A 66 -3.56 -0.38 -21.05
CA THR A 66 -2.53 0.34 -21.79
C THR A 66 -1.30 0.59 -20.92
N PHE A 67 -0.15 0.87 -21.54
CA PHE A 67 1.06 1.23 -20.79
C PHE A 67 0.82 2.42 -19.85
N ILE A 68 0.16 3.49 -20.33
CA ILE A 68 -0.20 4.65 -19.51
C ILE A 68 -1.12 4.26 -18.36
N GLU A 69 -2.13 3.44 -18.62
CA GLU A 69 -3.11 3.04 -17.61
C GLU A 69 -2.48 2.21 -16.50
N ASN A 70 -1.57 1.29 -16.86
CA ASN A 70 -0.77 0.53 -15.90
C ASN A 70 0.12 1.47 -15.07
N LEU A 71 0.91 2.35 -15.70
CA LEU A 71 1.76 3.29 -14.95
C LEU A 71 0.96 4.20 -14.01
N LYS A 72 -0.19 4.70 -14.49
CA LYS A 72 -1.07 5.56 -13.71
C LYS A 72 -1.63 4.84 -12.49
N SER A 73 -2.07 3.58 -12.63
CA SER A 73 -2.74 2.84 -11.55
C SER A 73 -1.86 2.74 -10.30
N TRP A 74 -0.57 2.44 -10.44
CA TRP A 74 0.31 2.37 -9.27
C TRP A 74 1.02 3.69 -8.92
N ALA A 75 1.17 4.63 -9.86
CA ALA A 75 1.82 5.90 -9.57
C ALA A 75 0.89 6.86 -8.81
N ILE A 76 -0.33 7.07 -9.33
CA ILE A 76 -1.28 8.07 -8.82
C ILE A 76 -2.62 7.42 -8.42
N GLY A 77 -2.90 6.19 -8.85
CA GLY A 77 -4.16 5.52 -8.58
C GLY A 77 -5.24 5.93 -9.59
N LYS A 78 -6.40 6.35 -9.07
CA LYS A 78 -7.56 6.76 -9.88
C LYS A 78 -7.31 8.11 -10.54
N GLY A 79 -7.70 8.23 -11.81
CA GLY A 79 -7.56 9.49 -12.56
C GLY A 79 -7.60 9.34 -14.08
N SER A 80 -7.55 10.48 -14.77
CA SER A 80 -7.54 10.53 -16.24
C SER A 80 -6.13 10.33 -16.79
N ASN A 81 -6.00 9.47 -17.81
CA ASN A 81 -4.75 9.26 -18.56
C ASN A 81 -4.24 10.59 -19.14
N HIS A 82 -5.13 11.46 -19.60
CA HIS A 82 -4.75 12.76 -20.16
C HIS A 82 -4.06 13.64 -19.11
N LYS A 83 -4.62 13.72 -17.89
CA LYS A 83 -4.03 14.50 -16.79
C LYS A 83 -2.65 13.96 -16.40
N PHE A 84 -2.49 12.63 -16.37
CA PHE A 84 -1.22 11.97 -16.09
C PHE A 84 -0.16 12.28 -17.15
N ILE A 85 -0.53 12.25 -18.45
CA ILE A 85 0.38 12.66 -19.53
C ILE A 85 0.76 14.13 -19.40
N ARG A 86 -0.19 15.04 -19.11
CA ARG A 86 0.14 16.47 -18.94
C ARG A 86 1.09 16.73 -17.78
N LEU A 87 1.03 15.93 -16.71
CA LEU A 87 1.97 16.03 -15.58
C LEU A 87 3.44 15.84 -16.04
N THR A 88 3.68 15.03 -17.08
CA THR A 88 5.03 14.78 -17.61
C THR A 88 5.68 16.01 -18.25
N GLU A 89 4.88 17.01 -18.65
CA GLU A 89 5.36 18.22 -19.33
C GLU A 89 6.20 19.08 -18.37
N ASN A 90 5.82 19.11 -17.08
CA ASN A 90 6.59 19.80 -16.05
C ASN A 90 7.62 18.83 -15.44
N ARG A 91 8.91 19.05 -15.75
CA ARG A 91 10.00 18.20 -15.25
C ARG A 91 10.11 18.18 -13.73
N TYR A 92 9.86 19.31 -13.05
CA TYR A 92 9.94 19.38 -11.59
C TYR A 92 8.84 18.55 -10.93
N GLU A 93 7.58 18.78 -11.32
CA GLU A 93 6.42 18.02 -10.81
C GLU A 93 6.55 16.53 -11.12
N TRP A 94 7.01 16.19 -12.32
CA TRP A 94 7.25 14.81 -12.72
C TRP A 94 8.30 14.12 -11.86
N MET A 95 9.44 14.79 -11.62
CA MET A 95 10.51 14.22 -10.78
C MET A 95 10.11 14.11 -9.32
N ASN A 96 9.37 15.10 -8.80
CA ASN A 96 8.83 15.04 -7.45
C ASN A 96 7.86 13.85 -7.28
N MET A 97 6.98 13.64 -8.27
CA MET A 97 6.08 12.48 -8.29
C MET A 97 6.84 11.16 -8.36
N ILE A 98 7.87 11.05 -9.23
CA ILE A 98 8.73 9.85 -9.29
C ILE A 98 9.38 9.57 -7.93
N ALA A 99 9.93 10.61 -7.28
CA ALA A 99 10.56 10.49 -5.98
C ALA A 99 9.58 9.98 -4.92
N ASN A 100 8.35 10.51 -4.90
CA ASN A 100 7.28 10.04 -4.02
C ASN A 100 6.98 8.55 -4.26
N VAL A 101 6.74 8.16 -5.51
CA VAL A 101 6.39 6.77 -5.87
C VAL A 101 7.53 5.80 -5.56
N CYS A 102 8.77 6.20 -5.80
CA CYS A 102 9.96 5.38 -5.50
C CYS A 102 10.30 5.31 -4.00
N SER A 103 9.70 6.18 -3.19
CA SER A 103 9.88 6.18 -1.72
C SER A 103 8.78 5.39 -1.00
N ARG A 104 7.75 4.90 -1.70
CA ARG A 104 6.71 4.05 -1.10
C ARG A 104 7.32 2.71 -0.68
N GLN A 105 7.11 2.33 0.58
CA GLN A 105 7.45 0.98 1.06
C GLN A 105 6.50 -0.02 0.39
N ASP A 106 7.04 -0.97 -0.36
CA ASP A 106 6.28 -2.06 -0.98
C ASP A 106 5.89 -3.11 0.08
N ASN A 107 5.01 -2.72 1.01
CA ASN A 107 4.50 -3.59 2.07
C ASN A 107 3.13 -4.19 1.76
N ASN A 108 2.58 -4.00 0.57
CA ASN A 108 1.33 -4.66 0.19
C ASN A 108 1.28 -4.92 -1.31
N TRP A 109 1.56 -6.16 -1.71
CA TRP A 109 1.24 -6.68 -3.03
C TRP A 109 -0.10 -7.41 -2.89
N ILE A 110 -1.09 -6.98 -3.69
CA ILE A 110 -2.50 -7.43 -3.73
C ILE A 110 -3.37 -6.73 -2.69
N LEU A 111 -4.14 -5.72 -3.13
CA LEU A 111 -5.54 -5.44 -2.75
C LEU A 111 -5.98 -4.12 -3.43
N GLU A 112 -6.13 -4.17 -4.75
CA GLU A 112 -7.02 -3.31 -5.55
C GLU A 112 -7.38 -4.18 -6.78
N GLU A 113 -8.60 -4.57 -7.15
CA GLU A 113 -9.99 -4.44 -6.69
C GLU A 113 -10.72 -5.58 -7.47
N GLU A 114 -11.40 -6.52 -6.80
CA GLU A 114 -12.66 -7.07 -7.31
C GLU A 114 -13.67 -6.72 -6.21
N ASP A 115 -14.54 -5.77 -6.53
CA ASP A 115 -15.68 -5.39 -5.69
C ASP A 115 -16.68 -6.56 -5.64
N ASP A 116 -16.38 -7.60 -4.86
CA ASP A 116 -17.30 -8.67 -4.49
C ASP A 116 -17.44 -8.69 -2.95
N ASP A 117 -18.65 -8.42 -2.46
CA ASP A 117 -19.04 -8.25 -1.05
C ASP A 117 -18.68 -9.43 -0.11
N GLU A 118 -18.19 -10.55 -0.64
CA GLU A 118 -17.96 -11.80 0.09
C GLU A 118 -16.62 -11.83 0.86
N THR A 119 -15.60 -11.10 0.41
CA THR A 119 -14.24 -11.18 0.96
C THR A 119 -14.11 -10.49 2.34
N ARG A 120 -15.04 -9.59 2.67
CA ARG A 120 -15.04 -8.81 3.93
C ARG A 120 -15.26 -9.69 5.18
N SER A 121 -15.86 -10.86 5.02
CA SER A 121 -16.12 -11.82 6.12
C SER A 121 -14.83 -12.50 6.64
N TYR A 122 -13.89 -12.80 5.75
CA TYR A 122 -12.67 -13.56 6.09
C TYR A 122 -11.56 -12.73 6.72
N VAL A 123 -11.42 -11.46 6.32
CA VAL A 123 -10.37 -10.57 6.84
C VAL A 123 -10.67 -10.16 8.29
N VAL A 124 -11.93 -9.87 8.60
CA VAL A 124 -12.38 -9.60 9.99
C VAL A 124 -12.15 -10.82 10.86
N SER A 125 -12.48 -12.03 10.37
CA SER A 125 -12.29 -13.27 11.12
C SER A 125 -10.82 -13.59 11.40
N SER A 126 -9.93 -13.37 10.42
CA SER A 126 -8.49 -13.64 10.58
C SER A 126 -7.80 -12.65 11.51
N GLN A 127 -8.19 -11.38 11.46
CA GLN A 127 -7.68 -10.35 12.37
C GLN A 127 -8.18 -10.58 13.80
N VAL A 128 -9.45 -10.93 13.97
CA VAL A 128 -10.03 -11.29 15.29
C VAL A 128 -9.38 -12.55 15.86
N LEU A 129 -9.02 -13.55 15.03
CA LEU A 129 -8.28 -14.73 15.49
C LEU A 129 -6.87 -14.39 15.97
N GLN A 130 -6.13 -13.54 15.26
CA GLN A 130 -4.81 -13.08 15.71
C GLN A 130 -4.88 -12.21 16.98
N ASP A 131 -5.93 -11.39 17.11
CA ASP A 131 -6.09 -10.50 18.27
C ASP A 131 -6.63 -11.26 19.49
N THR A 132 -7.46 -12.29 19.30
CA THR A 132 -7.88 -13.19 20.39
C THR A 132 -6.72 -14.05 20.89
N GLU A 133 -5.86 -14.55 20.01
CA GLU A 133 -4.67 -15.32 20.38
C GLU A 133 -3.67 -14.47 21.17
N LYS A 134 -3.43 -13.22 20.74
CA LYS A 134 -2.62 -12.24 21.50
C LYS A 134 -3.23 -11.88 22.86
N ARG A 135 -4.56 -11.81 22.95
CA ARG A 135 -5.29 -11.49 24.19
C ARG A 135 -5.32 -12.64 25.20
N GLN A 136 -5.15 -13.90 24.76
CA GLN A 136 -5.03 -15.05 25.67
C GLN A 136 -3.65 -15.11 26.35
N VAL A 137 -2.59 -14.58 25.71
CA VAL A 137 -1.22 -14.61 26.27
C VAL A 137 -1.00 -13.55 27.37
N THR A 138 -1.82 -12.49 27.42
CA THR A 138 -1.69 -11.37 28.39
C THR A 138 -2.83 -11.24 29.39
N ARG A 139 -3.67 -12.27 29.57
CA ARG A 139 -4.68 -12.24 30.65
C ARG A 139 -4.01 -12.42 32.01
N PRO A 140 -4.02 -11.41 32.91
CA PRO A 140 -3.54 -11.60 34.28
C PRO A 140 -4.47 -12.59 35.00
N ALA A 141 -3.91 -13.34 35.96
CA ALA A 141 -4.63 -14.38 36.68
C ALA A 141 -5.84 -13.77 37.41
N ARG A 142 -6.91 -14.56 37.57
CA ARG A 142 -8.20 -14.12 38.14
C ARG A 142 -8.08 -13.54 39.56
N SER A 143 -6.98 -13.79 40.27
CA SER A 143 -6.60 -13.18 41.54
C SER A 143 -6.30 -11.67 41.44
N ASP A 144 -5.80 -11.22 40.29
CA ASP A 144 -5.23 -9.88 40.13
C ASP A 144 -6.32 -8.83 39.85
N LEU A 145 -7.47 -9.26 39.30
CA LEU A 145 -8.64 -8.40 39.11
C LEU A 145 -9.31 -8.00 40.43
N HIS A 146 -9.21 -8.82 41.49
CA HIS A 146 -9.86 -8.52 42.76
C HIS A 146 -9.15 -7.39 43.52
N MET A 147 -7.83 -7.28 43.39
CA MET A 147 -7.03 -6.22 44.01
C MET A 147 -7.14 -4.87 43.30
N ALA A 148 -7.36 -4.86 41.98
CA ALA A 148 -7.50 -3.63 41.20
C ALA A 148 -8.83 -2.89 41.51
N ASN A 149 -9.93 -3.63 41.70
CA ASN A 149 -11.23 -3.03 42.03
C ASN A 149 -11.30 -2.49 43.47
N LEU A 150 -10.59 -3.11 44.41
CA LEU A 150 -10.48 -2.59 45.77
C LEU A 150 -9.73 -1.24 45.81
N ARG A 151 -8.65 -1.09 45.04
CA ARG A 151 -7.87 0.18 45.00
C ARG A 151 -8.65 1.36 44.43
N TYR A 152 -9.55 1.13 43.47
CA TYR A 152 -10.38 2.20 42.89
C TYR A 152 -11.47 2.68 43.87
N SER A 153 -11.98 1.77 44.70
CA SER A 153 -13.06 2.07 45.64
C SER A 153 -12.57 2.82 46.90
N ILE A 154 -11.31 2.66 47.30
CA ILE A 154 -10.75 3.31 48.49
C ILE A 154 -10.43 4.79 48.20
N ASN A 155 -9.91 5.12 47.01
CA ASN A 155 -9.51 6.49 46.65
C ASN A 155 -10.68 7.44 46.33
N THR A 156 -11.91 6.92 46.20
CA THR A 156 -13.10 7.75 45.91
C THR A 156 -13.85 8.16 47.19
N ALA A 157 -13.43 7.68 48.36
CA ALA A 157 -14.07 7.96 49.66
C ALA A 157 -13.37 9.07 50.48
N GLU A 158 -12.22 9.59 50.04
CA GLU A 158 -11.47 10.63 50.76
C GLU A 158 -11.45 11.97 50.00
N SER A 159 -12.61 12.58 49.83
CA SER A 159 -12.70 14.04 49.63
C SER A 159 -13.95 14.57 50.32
N PRO A 160 -13.81 15.26 51.47
CA PRO A 160 -14.94 15.79 52.20
C PRO A 160 -15.48 17.04 51.51
N SER A 161 -16.79 17.01 51.34
CA SER A 161 -17.71 18.13 51.14
C SER A 161 -17.34 19.41 51.91
N GLY A 162 -17.30 20.53 51.18
CA GLY A 162 -17.36 21.91 51.69
C GLY A 162 -17.64 22.86 50.51
N LEU A 163 -18.92 23.17 50.24
CA LEU A 163 -19.68 24.34 50.69
C LEU A 163 -19.42 25.64 49.90
N MET A 164 -20.55 26.16 49.37
CA MET A 164 -20.96 27.56 49.18
C MET A 164 -20.50 28.36 47.94
N LEU A 165 -21.48 28.54 47.05
CA LEU A 165 -22.11 29.83 46.68
C LEU A 165 -21.22 31.08 46.77
N HIS A 166 -20.88 31.65 45.61
CA HIS A 166 -21.53 32.87 45.10
C HIS A 166 -21.28 33.06 43.61
#